data_AF-A0A2G2AK74-F1
#
_entry.id   AF-A0A2G2AK74-F1
#
_cell.length_a   1.000
_cell.length_b   1.000
_cell.length_c   1.000
_cell.angle_alpha   90.00
_cell.angle_beta   90.00
_cell.angle_gamma   90.00
#
_symmetry.space_group_name_H-M   'P 1'
#
loop_
_entity.id
_entity.type
_entity.pdbx_description
1 polymer ?
#
loop_
_entity_poly.entity_id
_entity_poly.type
_entity_poly.pdbx_seq_one_letter_code
_entity_poly.pdbx_strand_id
1 'polypeptide(L)'
;FVNEIKGYYEKGITDGELTFMKNAINQRDALKYETPRAKLGLLAQILEHNLTAKFVVDRAEIVNKITVKEINALAKKHLNIDEMLMVVVGDAKTLKPQLEALGYEV
;
A
#
# COMPACT_ATOMS: atom_id res chain seq x y z
N PHE A 1 -7.74 -12.87 0.39
CA PHE A 1 -6.80 -11.94 1.04
C PHE A 1 -5.46 -12.60 1.33
N VAL A 2 -5.36 -13.54 2.28
CA VAL A 2 -4.08 -14.20 2.63
C VAL A 2 -3.37 -14.83 1.42
N ASN A 3 -4.11 -15.54 0.57
CA ASN A 3 -3.57 -16.14 -0.66
C ASN A 3 -2.99 -15.11 -1.63
N GLU A 4 -3.60 -13.92 -1.72
CA GLU A 4 -3.12 -12.83 -2.57
C GLU A 4 -1.81 -12.25 -2.02
N ILE A 5 -1.74 -12.04 -0.70
CA ILE A 5 -0.53 -11.52 -0.04
C ILE A 5 0.63 -12.52 -0.16
N LYS A 6 0.38 -13.81 0.07
CA LYS A 6 1.35 -14.89 -0.19
C LYS A 6 1.79 -14.92 -1.64
N GLY A 7 0.83 -14.89 -2.57
CA GLY A 7 1.12 -14.87 -4.00
C GLY A 7 1.99 -13.69 -4.41
N TYR A 8 1.69 -12.49 -3.91
CA TYR A 8 2.45 -11.28 -4.20
C TYR A 8 3.84 -11.28 -3.55
N TYR A 9 3.96 -11.82 -2.33
CA TYR A 9 5.24 -12.01 -1.66
C TYR A 9 6.17 -12.98 -2.43
N GLU A 10 5.61 -14.08 -2.94
CA GLU A 10 6.36 -15.13 -3.65
C GLU A 10 6.68 -14.76 -5.10
N LYS A 11 5.67 -14.32 -5.85
CA LYS A 11 5.76 -14.13 -7.31
C LYS A 11 6.07 -12.68 -7.69
N GLY A 12 5.79 -11.72 -6.81
CA GLY A 12 5.96 -10.30 -7.08
C GLY A 12 4.93 -9.73 -8.05
N ILE A 13 5.14 -8.48 -8.43
CA ILE A 13 4.32 -7.73 -9.38
C ILE A 13 4.68 -8.09 -10.83
N THR A 14 3.67 -8.10 -11.70
CA THR A 14 3.86 -8.18 -13.16
C THR A 14 4.07 -6.79 -13.79
N ASP A 15 4.62 -6.72 -15.01
CA ASP A 15 4.83 -5.45 -15.73
C ASP A 15 3.50 -4.72 -16.04
N GLY A 16 2.44 -5.48 -16.31
CA GLY A 16 1.10 -4.94 -16.54
C GLY A 16 0.51 -4.29 -15.29
N GLU A 17 0.64 -4.95 -14.14
CA GLU A 17 0.22 -4.41 -12.84
C GLU A 17 1.05 -3.21 -12.43
N LEU A 18 2.36 -3.20 -12.72
CA LEU A 18 3.22 -2.03 -12.48
C LEU A 18 2.74 -0.82 -13.28
N THR A 19 2.47 -1.02 -14.57
CA THR A 19 1.97 0.04 -15.44
C THR A 19 0.62 0.57 -14.97
N PHE A 20 -0.29 -0.33 -14.60
CA PHE A 20 -1.58 0.02 -14.04
C PHE A 20 -1.44 0.84 -12.74
N MET A 21 -0.58 0.39 -11.81
CA MET A 21 -0.31 1.08 -10.55
C MET A 21 0.21 2.51 -10.79
N LYS A 22 1.18 2.68 -11.69
CA LYS A 22 1.74 4.01 -12.04
C LYS A 22 0.64 4.94 -12.55
N ASN A 23 -0.20 4.46 -13.47
CA ASN A 23 -1.30 5.25 -14.02
C ASN A 23 -2.33 5.63 -12.96
N ALA A 24 -2.73 4.68 -12.11
CA ALA A 24 -3.71 4.92 -11.06
C ALA A 24 -3.22 5.95 -10.02
N ILE A 25 -1.95 5.86 -9.60
CA ILE A 25 -1.36 6.82 -8.66
C ILE A 25 -1.25 8.21 -9.30
N ASN A 26 -0.75 8.31 -10.53
CA ASN A 26 -0.59 9.61 -11.20
C ASN A 26 -1.93 10.32 -11.43
N GLN A 27 -2.99 9.58 -11.83
CA GLN A 27 -4.33 10.14 -11.98
C GLN A 27 -4.91 10.62 -10.65
N ARG A 28 -4.72 9.84 -9.57
CA ARG A 28 -5.19 10.22 -8.23
C ARG A 28 -4.45 11.43 -7.68
N ASP A 29 -3.14 11.49 -7.85
CA ASP A 29 -2.32 12.61 -7.35
C ASP A 29 -2.64 13.91 -8.12
N ALA A 30 -3.02 13.85 -9.40
CA ALA A 30 -3.48 15.01 -10.16
C ALA A 30 -4.74 15.69 -9.56
N LEU A 31 -5.71 14.89 -9.09
CA LEU A 31 -6.96 15.40 -8.49
C LEU A 31 -6.78 15.86 -7.04
N LYS A 32 -5.68 15.49 -6.38
CA LYS A 32 -5.51 15.59 -4.93
C LYS A 32 -5.37 17.01 -4.41
N TYR A 33 -5.10 18.00 -5.26
CA TYR A 33 -4.76 19.36 -4.86
C TYR A 33 -5.63 20.44 -5.50
N GLU A 34 -6.80 20.07 -6.04
CA GLU A 34 -7.64 21.01 -6.79
C GLU A 34 -8.38 22.00 -5.87
N THR A 35 -8.78 21.58 -4.67
CA THR A 35 -9.56 22.42 -3.74
C THR A 35 -8.67 23.20 -2.76
N PRO A 36 -9.09 24.40 -2.31
CA PRO A 36 -8.34 25.17 -1.31
C PRO A 36 -8.05 24.41 -0.02
N ARG A 37 -9.01 23.62 0.48
CA ARG A 37 -8.82 22.78 1.68
C ARG A 37 -7.76 21.72 1.47
N ALA A 38 -7.73 21.09 0.29
CA ALA A 38 -6.72 20.08 -0.02
C ALA A 38 -5.31 20.68 -0.10
N LYS A 39 -5.17 21.89 -0.66
CA LYS A 39 -3.89 22.62 -0.66
C LYS A 39 -3.41 23.00 0.75
N LEU A 40 -4.32 23.44 1.63
CA LEU A 40 -3.99 23.70 3.02
C LEU A 40 -3.51 22.44 3.75
N GLY A 41 -4.15 21.29 3.52
CA GLY A 41 -3.70 20.00 4.07
C GLY A 41 -2.30 19.61 3.60
N LEU A 42 -1.96 19.85 2.33
CA LEU A 42 -0.61 19.64 1.82
C LEU A 42 0.41 20.53 2.54
N LEU A 43 0.11 21.83 2.71
CA LEU A 43 1.00 22.75 3.41
C LEU A 43 1.19 22.35 4.88
N ALA A 44 0.13 21.89 5.55
CA ALA A 44 0.22 21.36 6.90
C ALA A 44 1.16 20.15 6.99
N GLN A 45 1.06 19.19 6.06
CA GLN A 45 1.95 18.03 6.00
C GLN A 45 3.41 18.41 5.74
N ILE A 46 3.64 19.41 4.89
CA ILE A 46 4.98 19.94 4.61
C ILE A 46 5.61 20.49 5.90
N LEU A 47 4.85 21.25 6.68
CA LEU A 47 5.34 21.80 7.95
C LEU A 47 5.52 20.72 9.02
N GLU A 48 4.55 19.81 9.17
CA GLU A 48 4.56 18.75 10.19
C GLU A 48 5.74 17.80 10.04
N HIS A 49 6.06 17.41 8.79
CA HIS A 49 7.14 16.48 8.49
C HIS A 49 8.41 17.17 7.98
N ASN A 50 8.47 18.51 8.05
CA ASN A 50 9.59 19.32 7.56
C ASN A 50 10.02 18.94 6.13
N LEU A 51 9.05 18.74 5.24
CA LEU A 51 9.28 18.33 3.86
C LEU A 51 9.68 19.52 2.99
N THR A 52 10.29 19.25 1.85
CA THR A 52 10.58 20.29 0.87
C THR A 52 9.31 20.67 0.10
N ALA A 53 9.27 21.89 -0.45
CA ALA A 53 8.19 22.31 -1.34
C ALA A 53 8.11 21.45 -2.64
N LYS A 54 9.21 20.75 -2.98
CA LYS A 54 9.28 19.82 -4.12
C LYS A 54 8.68 18.44 -3.82
N PHE A 55 8.28 18.17 -2.58
CA PHE A 55 7.77 16.86 -2.15
C PHE A 55 6.78 16.19 -3.11
N VAL A 56 5.84 16.94 -3.67
CA VAL A 56 4.86 16.41 -4.64
C VAL A 56 5.53 15.94 -5.94
N VAL A 57 6.50 16.71 -6.45
CA VAL A 57 7.26 16.36 -7.65
C VAL A 57 8.18 15.17 -7.37
N ASP A 58 8.87 15.17 -6.22
CA ASP A 58 9.75 14.06 -5.81
C ASP A 58 8.97 12.73 -5.74
N ARG A 59 7.77 12.77 -5.16
CA ARG A 59 6.89 11.60 -5.07
C ARG A 59 6.46 11.10 -6.45
N ALA A 60 6.09 11.99 -7.37
CA ALA A 60 5.74 11.61 -8.74
C ALA A 60 6.94 10.99 -9.47
N GLU A 61 8.15 11.53 -9.29
CA GLU A 61 9.36 10.95 -9.85
C GLU A 61 9.66 9.56 -9.30
N ILE A 62 9.47 9.34 -8.00
CA ILE A 62 9.62 8.02 -7.38
C ILE A 62 8.67 7.02 -8.03
N VAL A 63 7.38 7.37 -8.16
CA VAL A 63 6.37 6.49 -8.79
C VAL A 63 6.72 6.18 -10.25
N ASN A 64 7.24 7.15 -10.99
CA ASN A 64 7.61 6.93 -12.40
C ASN A 64 8.87 6.07 -12.54
N LYS A 65 9.86 6.26 -11.68
CA LYS A 65 11.16 5.57 -11.72
C LYS A 65 11.16 4.19 -11.07
N ILE A 66 10.18 3.88 -10.23
CA ILE A 66 10.13 2.61 -9.50
C ILE A 66 10.12 1.41 -10.46
N THR A 67 10.93 0.42 -10.13
CA THR A 67 11.13 -0.80 -10.91
C THR A 67 10.41 -2.00 -10.28
N VAL A 68 10.15 -3.04 -11.09
CA VAL A 68 9.63 -4.33 -10.61
C VAL A 68 10.51 -4.91 -9.50
N LYS A 69 11.84 -4.81 -9.66
CA LYS A 69 12.81 -5.32 -8.69
C LYS A 69 12.67 -4.64 -7.33
N GLU A 70 12.51 -3.31 -7.31
CA GLU A 70 12.34 -2.55 -6.07
C GLU A 70 11.01 -2.86 -5.40
N ILE A 71 9.91 -2.94 -6.16
CA ILE A 71 8.60 -3.32 -5.59
C ILE A 71 8.65 -4.71 -5.01
N ASN A 72 9.23 -5.68 -5.72
CA ASN A 72 9.34 -7.05 -5.23
C ASN A 72 10.23 -7.14 -3.99
N ALA A 73 11.28 -6.33 -3.88
CA ALA A 73 12.09 -6.23 -2.67
C ALA A 73 11.29 -5.65 -1.49
N LEU A 74 10.48 -4.60 -1.73
CA LEU A 74 9.60 -4.02 -0.72
C LEU A 74 8.50 -4.99 -0.29
N ALA A 75 7.91 -5.73 -1.23
CA ALA A 75 6.92 -6.77 -0.96
C ALA A 75 7.50 -7.86 -0.05
N LYS A 76 8.71 -8.34 -0.36
CA LYS A 76 9.41 -9.32 0.49
C LYS A 76 9.74 -8.78 1.88
N LYS A 77 9.98 -7.47 2.01
CA LYS A 77 10.27 -6.86 3.31
C LYS A 77 9.03 -6.65 4.17
N HIS A 78 7.89 -6.31 3.55
CA HIS A 78 6.72 -5.79 4.28
C HIS A 78 5.50 -6.70 4.27
N LEU A 79 5.47 -7.73 3.41
CA LEU A 79 4.32 -8.63 3.25
C LEU A 79 4.60 -10.04 3.80
N ASN A 80 5.55 -10.18 4.72
CA ASN A 80 5.75 -11.43 5.43
C ASN A 80 4.52 -11.73 6.30
N ILE A 81 3.76 -12.78 5.95
CA ILE A 81 2.53 -13.14 6.67
C ILE A 81 2.84 -13.61 8.10
N ASP A 82 3.99 -14.23 8.31
CA ASP A 82 4.38 -14.76 9.62
C ASP A 82 4.63 -13.64 10.64
N GLU A 83 4.91 -12.42 10.17
CA GLU A 83 5.08 -11.21 10.98
C GLU A 83 3.84 -10.30 10.99
N MET A 84 2.77 -10.68 10.29
CA MET A 84 1.59 -9.83 10.09
C MET A 84 0.56 -10.01 11.20
N LEU A 85 0.13 -8.90 11.79
CA LEU A 85 -1.00 -8.87 12.71
C LEU A 85 -2.32 -8.82 11.93
N MET A 86 -3.13 -9.88 12.04
CA MET A 86 -4.46 -9.95 11.42
C MET A 86 -5.56 -9.72 12.45
N VAL A 87 -6.37 -8.67 12.23
CA VAL A 87 -7.53 -8.34 13.08
C VAL A 87 -8.81 -8.68 12.33
N VAL A 88 -9.59 -9.61 12.88
CA VAL A 88 -10.90 -10.02 12.34
C VAL A 88 -12.00 -9.56 13.29
N VAL A 89 -12.98 -8.84 12.77
CA VAL A 89 -14.11 -8.31 13.56
C VAL A 89 -15.41 -8.96 13.09
N GLY A 90 -16.09 -9.68 13.99
CA GLY A 90 -17.40 -10.30 13.75
C GLY A 90 -17.86 -11.21 14.89
N ASP A 91 -18.86 -12.07 14.63
CA ASP A 91 -19.41 -12.97 15.66
C ASP A 91 -18.44 -14.13 15.98
N ALA A 92 -18.00 -14.18 17.24
CA ALA A 92 -17.05 -15.18 17.72
C ALA A 92 -17.55 -16.62 17.58
N LYS A 93 -18.86 -16.88 17.71
CA LYS A 93 -19.40 -18.25 17.65
C LYS A 93 -19.28 -18.87 16.26
N THR A 94 -19.32 -18.04 15.23
CA THR A 94 -19.21 -18.46 13.83
C THR A 94 -17.77 -18.40 13.33
N LEU A 95 -17.01 -17.39 13.76
CA LEU A 95 -15.66 -17.14 13.26
C LEU A 95 -14.60 -18.02 13.91
N LYS A 96 -14.69 -18.33 15.22
CA LYS A 96 -13.67 -19.16 15.89
C LYS A 96 -13.48 -20.53 15.22
N PRO A 97 -14.54 -21.33 14.95
CA PRO A 97 -14.38 -22.63 14.30
C PRO A 97 -13.82 -22.51 12.87
N GLN A 98 -14.16 -21.42 12.16
CA GLN A 98 -13.67 -21.18 10.80
C GLN A 98 -12.19 -20.80 10.77
N LEU A 99 -11.74 -20.02 11.76
CA LEU A 99 -10.35 -19.60 11.88
C LEU A 99 -9.45 -20.75 12.35
N GLU A 100 -9.93 -21.58 13.28
CA GLU A 100 -9.25 -22.83 13.69
C GLU A 100 -9.14 -23.81 12.51
N ALA A 101 -10.19 -23.97 11.71
CA ALA A 101 -10.17 -24.80 10.50
C ALA A 101 -9.17 -24.30 9.44
N LEU A 102 -8.85 -23.01 9.46
CA LEU A 102 -7.84 -22.38 8.59
C LEU A 102 -6.43 -22.42 9.20
N GLY A 103 -6.25 -23.01 10.39
CA GLY A 103 -4.97 -23.16 11.07
C GLY A 103 -4.49 -21.91 11.81
N TYR A 104 -5.37 -20.97 12.11
CA TYR A 104 -5.06 -19.80 12.94
C TYR A 104 -5.35 -20.11 14.41
N GLU A 105 -4.43 -19.72 15.30
CA GLU A 105 -4.66 -19.72 16.74
C GLU A 105 -5.52 -18.50 17.12
N VAL A 106 -6.66 -18.73 17.81
CA VAL A 106 -7.71 -17.71 18.08
C VAL A 106 -8.23 -17.75 19.52
#